data_AF-A0A2V7W493-F1
#
_entry.id   AF-A0A2V7W493-F1
#
_cell.length_a   1.000
_cell.length_b   1.000
_cell.length_c   1.000
_cell.angle_alpha   90.00
_cell.angle_beta   90.00
_cell.angle_gamma   90.00
#
_symmetry.space_group_name_H-M   'P 1'
#
loop_
_entity.id
_entity.type
_entity.pdbx_description
1 polymer ?
#
loop_
_entity_poly.entity_id
_entity_poly.type
_entity_poly.pdbx_seq_one_letter_code
_entity_poly.pdbx_strand_id
1 'polypeptide(L)'
;MATNDSTPSPHTEVVKALLDKIRALRDDVPGFVHEVPEEKRKLLQKYTVPDGFLESAGVSVQTFTRLEKAIGTDAARLRNAFNFALSYDAVVKEAFAFARSVAFTIVIQRADAGASALDILAVARRLSKQKDGAELRPFVEDMQKKLAKRKRPRKTTSNPAPAPIVEPAPAPSGKV
;
A
#
# COMPACT_ATOMS: atom_id res chain seq x y z
N MET A 1 1.74 -36.85 16.27
CA MET A 1 1.62 -36.14 14.98
C MET A 1 0.24 -35.53 14.93
N ALA A 2 0.10 -34.22 15.21
CA ALA A 2 -1.18 -33.53 15.08
C ALA A 2 -1.30 -33.06 13.62
N THR A 3 -2.26 -33.62 12.91
CA THR A 3 -2.66 -33.19 11.57
C THR A 3 -3.20 -31.77 11.66
N ASN A 4 -2.49 -30.81 11.08
CA ASN A 4 -3.03 -29.48 10.84
C ASN A 4 -4.13 -29.61 9.78
N ASP A 5 -5.34 -29.92 10.20
CA ASP A 5 -6.52 -29.67 9.38
C ASP A 5 -6.59 -28.16 9.15
N SER A 6 -6.16 -27.74 7.96
CA SER A 6 -6.57 -26.44 7.43
C SER A 6 -8.07 -26.52 7.24
N THR A 7 -8.82 -26.12 8.26
CA THR A 7 -10.25 -25.93 8.13
C THR A 7 -10.45 -24.98 6.95
N PRO A 8 -11.13 -25.39 5.85
CA PRO A 8 -11.37 -24.50 4.73
C PRO A 8 -12.12 -23.28 5.27
N SER A 9 -11.44 -22.14 5.27
CA SER A 9 -12.00 -20.91 5.80
C SER A 9 -13.20 -20.53 4.93
N PRO A 10 -14.40 -20.28 5.51
CA PRO A 10 -15.59 -19.87 4.75
C PRO A 10 -15.37 -18.57 3.97
N HIS A 11 -14.29 -17.84 4.28
CA HIS A 11 -13.90 -16.64 3.59
C HIS A 11 -13.25 -16.89 2.21
N THR A 12 -12.76 -18.10 1.93
CA THR A 12 -12.00 -18.36 0.68
C THR A 12 -12.88 -18.24 -0.56
N GLU A 13 -14.08 -18.82 -0.52
CA GLU A 13 -15.04 -18.76 -1.63
C GLU A 13 -15.61 -17.34 -1.80
N VAL A 14 -15.92 -16.67 -0.69
CA VAL A 14 -16.41 -15.28 -0.69
C VAL A 14 -15.36 -14.32 -1.26
N VAL A 15 -14.10 -14.48 -0.88
CA VAL A 15 -12.98 -13.68 -1.40
C VAL A 15 -12.80 -13.92 -2.89
N LYS A 16 -12.89 -15.18 -3.36
CA LYS A 16 -12.81 -15.48 -4.79
C LYS A 16 -13.92 -14.77 -5.57
N ALA A 17 -15.17 -14.87 -5.10
CA ALA A 17 -16.30 -14.19 -5.73
C ALA A 17 -16.14 -12.66 -5.72
N LEU A 18 -15.59 -12.08 -4.64
CA LEU A 18 -15.33 -10.64 -4.57
C LEU A 18 -14.22 -10.21 -5.55
N LEU A 19 -13.15 -10.99 -5.68
CA LEU A 19 -12.10 -10.73 -6.66
C LEU A 19 -12.62 -10.81 -8.08
N ASP A 20 -13.50 -11.75 -8.38
CA ASP A 20 -14.12 -11.87 -9.70
C ASP A 20 -15.04 -10.67 -9.99
N LYS A 21 -15.75 -10.15 -8.99
CA LYS A 21 -16.49 -8.87 -9.13
C LYS A 21 -15.55 -7.69 -9.40
N ILE A 22 -14.43 -7.57 -8.70
CA ILE A 22 -13.45 -6.50 -8.94
C ILE A 22 -12.86 -6.61 -10.35
N ARG A 23 -12.63 -7.83 -10.83
CA ARG A 23 -12.18 -8.07 -12.20
C ARG A 23 -13.25 -7.69 -13.23
N ALA A 24 -14.51 -8.03 -12.98
CA ALA A 24 -15.61 -7.62 -13.85
C ALA A 24 -15.72 -6.08 -13.96
N LEU A 25 -15.53 -5.36 -12.84
CA LEU A 25 -15.50 -3.89 -12.86
C LEU A 25 -14.39 -3.32 -13.76
N ARG A 26 -13.30 -4.05 -13.98
CA ARG A 26 -12.24 -3.64 -14.92
C ARG A 26 -12.75 -3.64 -16.36
N ASP A 27 -13.56 -4.64 -16.72
CA ASP A 27 -14.09 -4.80 -18.07
C ASP A 27 -15.18 -3.76 -18.38
N ASP A 28 -15.83 -3.22 -17.34
CA ASP A 28 -16.84 -2.16 -17.43
C ASP A 28 -16.25 -0.75 -17.62
N VAL A 29 -14.93 -0.56 -17.44
CA VAL A 29 -14.28 0.75 -17.59
C VAL A 29 -13.78 0.93 -19.04
N PRO A 30 -14.39 1.84 -19.83
CA PRO A 30 -13.97 2.08 -21.21
C PRO A 30 -12.52 2.55 -21.27
N GLY A 31 -11.72 1.89 -22.11
CA GLY A 31 -10.31 2.26 -22.29
C GLY A 31 -9.45 2.06 -21.03
N PHE A 32 -9.78 1.08 -20.18
CA PHE A 32 -8.97 0.76 -19.01
C PHE A 32 -7.51 0.43 -19.40
N VAL A 33 -6.56 1.15 -18.80
CA VAL A 33 -5.12 0.95 -18.98
C VAL A 33 -4.46 0.76 -17.62
N HIS A 34 -3.47 -0.14 -17.56
CA HIS A 34 -2.66 -0.33 -16.36
C HIS A 34 -1.62 0.78 -16.24
N GLU A 35 -1.35 1.23 -15.00
CA GLU A 35 -0.33 2.25 -14.76
C GLU A 35 1.05 1.75 -15.22
N VAL A 36 1.66 2.48 -16.15
CA VAL A 36 3.06 2.35 -16.53
C VAL A 36 3.84 3.50 -15.90
N PRO A 37 4.75 3.25 -14.92
CA PRO A 37 5.40 4.32 -14.15
C PRO A 37 6.10 5.39 -14.99
N GLU A 38 6.72 4.98 -16.10
CA GLU A 38 7.43 5.90 -17.02
C GLU A 38 6.48 6.85 -17.76
N GLU A 39 5.29 6.38 -18.10
CA GLU A 39 4.27 7.16 -18.81
C GLU A 39 3.52 8.10 -17.88
N LYS A 40 3.30 7.66 -16.62
CA LYS A 40 2.61 8.45 -15.60
C LYS A 40 3.16 9.85 -15.47
N ARG A 41 4.49 9.99 -15.38
CA ARG A 41 5.13 11.32 -15.22
C ARG A 41 4.81 12.25 -16.40
N LYS A 42 4.79 11.72 -17.63
CA LYS A 42 4.45 12.49 -18.83
C LYS A 42 2.96 12.85 -18.87
N LEU A 43 2.09 11.95 -18.41
CA LEU A 43 0.65 12.17 -18.35
C LEU A 43 0.27 13.21 -17.29
N LEU A 44 0.94 13.19 -16.12
CA LEU A 44 0.68 14.14 -15.04
C LEU A 44 0.91 15.61 -15.46
N GLN A 45 1.89 15.88 -16.32
CA GLN A 45 2.13 17.23 -16.85
C GLN A 45 0.96 17.75 -17.71
N LYS A 46 0.25 16.85 -18.39
CA LYS A 46 -0.92 17.19 -19.22
C LYS A 46 -2.21 17.22 -18.40
N TYR A 47 -2.26 16.42 -17.33
CA TYR A 47 -3.40 16.34 -16.41
C TYR A 47 -3.60 17.65 -15.62
N THR A 48 -2.54 18.40 -15.33
CA THR A 48 -2.63 19.66 -14.57
C THR A 48 -3.26 20.82 -15.32
N VAL A 49 -3.71 20.61 -16.57
CA VAL A 49 -4.38 21.65 -17.35
C VAL A 49 -5.74 21.97 -16.71
N PRO A 50 -6.03 23.24 -16.37
CA PRO A 50 -7.30 23.59 -15.71
C PRO A 50 -8.53 23.34 -16.58
N ASP A 51 -9.64 22.98 -15.94
CA ASP A 51 -10.92 22.68 -16.60
C ASP A 51 -11.41 23.83 -17.50
N GLY A 52 -11.38 25.07 -17.00
CA GLY A 52 -11.81 26.24 -17.79
C GLY A 52 -10.97 26.50 -19.05
N PHE A 53 -9.70 26.05 -19.05
CA PHE A 53 -8.87 26.08 -20.26
C PHE A 53 -9.32 25.01 -21.27
N LEU A 54 -9.63 23.79 -20.80
CA LEU A 54 -10.12 22.71 -21.66
C LEU A 54 -11.47 23.06 -22.30
N GLU A 55 -12.37 23.68 -21.54
CA GLU A 55 -13.67 24.18 -22.05
C GLU A 55 -13.47 25.24 -23.13
N SER A 56 -12.64 26.25 -22.84
CA SER A 56 -12.33 27.33 -23.80
C SER A 56 -11.66 26.81 -25.07
N ALA A 57 -10.77 25.81 -24.94
CA ALA A 57 -10.15 25.14 -26.08
C ALA A 57 -11.20 24.39 -26.91
N GLY A 58 -12.13 23.68 -26.28
CA GLY A 58 -13.24 23.00 -26.96
C GLY A 58 -14.16 23.94 -27.74
N VAL A 59 -14.51 25.08 -27.15
CA VAL A 59 -15.30 26.13 -27.82
C VAL A 59 -14.53 26.72 -29.01
N SER A 60 -13.22 26.93 -28.86
CA SER A 60 -12.36 27.45 -29.93
C SER A 60 -12.27 26.48 -31.10
N VAL A 61 -12.11 25.18 -30.84
CA VAL A 61 -12.10 24.13 -31.88
C VAL A 61 -13.45 24.05 -32.59
N GLN A 62 -14.56 24.17 -31.86
CA GLN A 62 -15.90 24.18 -32.45
C GLN A 62 -16.14 25.42 -33.33
N THR A 63 -15.64 26.58 -32.92
CA THR A 63 -15.84 27.84 -33.63
C THR A 63 -15.00 27.93 -34.90
N PHE A 64 -13.77 27.38 -34.87
CA PHE A 64 -12.81 27.53 -35.96
C PHE A 64 -12.43 26.18 -36.58
N THR A 65 -13.10 25.80 -37.69
CA THR A 65 -12.85 24.55 -38.43
C THR A 65 -11.38 24.39 -38.90
N ARG A 66 -10.65 25.50 -39.09
CA ARG A 66 -9.22 25.44 -39.43
C ARG A 66 -8.39 24.86 -38.28
N LEU A 67 -8.74 25.15 -37.03
CA LEU A 67 -8.07 24.59 -35.86
C LEU A 67 -8.32 23.09 -35.75
N GLU A 68 -9.58 22.66 -35.88
CA GLU A 68 -9.98 21.25 -35.88
C GLU A 68 -9.17 20.41 -36.89
N LYS A 69 -9.04 20.90 -38.13
CA LYS A 69 -8.22 20.25 -39.18
C LYS A 69 -6.73 20.21 -38.84
N ALA A 70 -6.20 21.23 -38.17
CA ALA A 70 -4.77 21.34 -37.88
C ALA A 70 -4.34 20.44 -36.70
N ILE A 71 -5.21 20.27 -35.69
CA ILE A 71 -4.88 19.52 -34.47
C ILE A 71 -5.29 18.04 -34.52
N GLY A 72 -6.12 17.65 -35.50
CA GLY A 72 -6.56 16.25 -35.65
C GLY A 72 -7.48 15.77 -34.52
N THR A 73 -8.15 16.69 -33.83
CA THR A 73 -9.19 16.38 -32.83
C THR A 73 -10.35 17.34 -33.00
N ASP A 74 -11.55 16.88 -32.66
CA ASP A 74 -12.77 17.66 -32.67
C ASP A 74 -13.19 18.08 -31.25
N ALA A 75 -14.17 19.00 -31.18
CA ALA A 75 -14.73 19.45 -29.91
C ALA A 75 -15.49 18.33 -29.18
N ALA A 76 -16.07 17.38 -29.91
CA ALA A 76 -16.83 16.27 -29.34
C ALA A 76 -15.94 15.33 -28.52
N ARG A 77 -14.78 14.95 -29.06
CA ARG A 77 -13.79 14.10 -28.40
C ARG A 77 -13.22 14.77 -27.15
N LEU A 78 -12.94 16.07 -27.21
CA LEU A 78 -12.44 16.82 -26.03
C LEU A 78 -13.49 16.84 -24.92
N ARG A 79 -14.76 17.12 -25.24
CA ARG A 79 -15.87 17.08 -24.28
C ARG A 79 -16.08 15.69 -23.69
N ASN A 80 -16.03 14.64 -24.51
CA ASN A 80 -16.19 13.27 -24.05
C ASN A 80 -15.07 12.86 -23.08
N ALA A 81 -13.81 13.22 -23.38
CA ALA A 81 -12.69 12.96 -22.49
C ALA A 81 -12.81 13.71 -21.15
N PHE A 82 -13.25 14.97 -21.20
CA PHE A 82 -13.49 15.78 -20.01
C PHE A 82 -14.62 15.21 -19.15
N ASN A 83 -15.77 14.89 -19.75
CA ASN A 83 -16.90 14.28 -19.06
C ASN A 83 -16.57 12.91 -18.46
N PHE A 84 -15.74 12.13 -19.16
CA PHE A 84 -15.21 10.88 -18.62
C PHE A 84 -14.39 11.14 -17.35
N ALA A 85 -13.44 12.07 -17.38
CA ALA A 85 -12.61 12.39 -16.22
C ALA A 85 -13.45 12.81 -15.01
N LEU A 86 -14.44 13.70 -15.21
CA LEU A 86 -15.34 14.15 -14.14
C LEU A 86 -16.21 13.01 -13.57
N SER A 87 -16.77 12.17 -14.44
CA SER A 87 -17.71 11.12 -14.02
C SER A 87 -16.98 9.98 -13.29
N TYR A 88 -15.81 9.59 -13.78
CA TYR A 88 -15.05 8.48 -13.20
C TYR A 88 -14.23 8.89 -11.97
N ASP A 89 -13.95 10.18 -11.75
CA ASP A 89 -13.30 10.65 -10.50
C ASP A 89 -14.13 10.30 -9.25
N ALA A 90 -15.45 10.45 -9.31
CA ALA A 90 -16.35 10.03 -8.23
C ALA A 90 -16.26 8.52 -7.96
N VAL A 91 -16.19 7.70 -9.01
CA VAL A 91 -16.04 6.24 -8.90
C VAL A 91 -14.71 5.88 -8.23
N VAL A 92 -13.62 6.55 -8.61
CA VAL A 92 -12.29 6.35 -8.00
C VAL A 92 -12.30 6.69 -6.51
N LYS A 93 -12.90 7.84 -6.14
CA LYS A 93 -13.03 8.26 -4.73
C LYS A 93 -13.78 7.22 -3.90
N GLU A 94 -14.90 6.73 -4.41
CA GLU A 94 -15.70 5.69 -3.73
C GLU A 94 -14.93 4.37 -3.61
N ALA A 95 -14.24 3.94 -4.67
CA ALA A 95 -13.41 2.74 -4.64
C ALA A 95 -12.28 2.82 -3.58
N PHE A 96 -11.64 3.99 -3.44
CA PHE A 96 -10.65 4.21 -2.38
C PHE A 96 -11.27 4.21 -0.98
N ALA A 97 -12.45 4.82 -0.81
CA ALA A 97 -13.17 4.81 0.46
C ALA A 97 -13.56 3.38 0.87
N PHE A 98 -14.06 2.59 -0.08
CA PHE A 98 -14.36 1.17 0.12
C PHE A 98 -13.10 0.38 0.50
N ALA A 99 -12.02 0.51 -0.27
CA ALA A 99 -10.76 -0.20 0.01
C ALA A 99 -10.19 0.15 1.39
N ARG A 100 -10.25 1.43 1.78
CA ARG A 100 -9.82 1.89 3.11
C ARG A 100 -10.69 1.28 4.21
N SER A 101 -11.99 1.22 4.01
CA SER A 101 -12.93 0.61 4.96
C SER A 101 -12.64 -0.88 5.14
N VAL A 102 -12.47 -1.63 4.04
CA VAL A 102 -12.09 -3.05 4.09
C VAL A 102 -10.77 -3.25 4.82
N ALA A 103 -9.75 -2.44 4.52
CA ALA A 103 -8.46 -2.52 5.21
C ALA A 103 -8.60 -2.27 6.73
N PHE A 104 -9.44 -1.30 7.12
CA PHE A 104 -9.71 -1.05 8.53
C PHE A 104 -10.49 -2.19 9.20
N THR A 105 -11.45 -2.81 8.51
CA THR A 105 -12.14 -4.01 9.01
C THR A 105 -11.15 -5.15 9.29
N ILE A 106 -10.15 -5.36 8.41
CA ILE A 106 -9.10 -6.36 8.65
C ILE A 106 -8.31 -6.03 9.91
N VAL A 107 -8.00 -4.75 10.13
CA VAL A 107 -7.30 -4.29 11.35
C VAL A 107 -8.12 -4.59 12.59
N ILE A 108 -9.43 -4.31 12.60
CA ILE A 108 -10.34 -4.63 13.70
C ILE A 108 -10.32 -6.13 14.00
N GLN A 109 -10.60 -6.95 12.99
CA GLN A 109 -10.63 -8.42 13.15
C GLN A 109 -9.31 -8.98 13.67
N ARG A 110 -8.18 -8.40 13.21
CA ARG A 110 -6.86 -8.79 13.68
C ARG A 110 -6.57 -8.32 15.10
N ALA A 111 -7.07 -7.16 15.49
CA ALA A 111 -6.95 -6.64 16.85
C ALA A 111 -7.74 -7.51 17.82
N ASP A 112 -8.98 -7.88 17.48
CA ASP A 112 -9.85 -8.73 18.30
C ASP A 112 -9.25 -10.13 18.52
N ALA A 113 -8.76 -10.74 17.43
CA ALA A 113 -8.03 -12.00 17.51
C ALA A 113 -6.74 -11.88 18.36
N GLY A 114 -6.06 -10.74 18.27
CA GLY A 114 -4.87 -10.43 19.07
C GLY A 114 -5.18 -10.28 20.56
N ALA A 115 -6.24 -9.56 20.90
CA ALA A 115 -6.72 -9.41 22.28
C ALA A 115 -7.06 -10.77 22.89
N SER A 116 -7.88 -11.56 22.18
CA SER A 116 -8.23 -12.93 22.58
C SER A 116 -7.00 -13.81 22.81
N ALA A 117 -6.00 -13.75 21.92
CA ALA A 117 -4.77 -14.52 22.08
C ALA A 117 -3.93 -14.10 23.29
N LEU A 118 -3.91 -12.80 23.63
CA LEU A 118 -3.23 -12.29 24.81
C LEU A 118 -3.95 -12.71 26.10
N ASP A 119 -5.28 -12.69 26.11
CA ASP A 119 -6.10 -13.15 27.23
C ASP A 119 -5.88 -14.64 27.49
N ILE A 120 -5.90 -15.47 26.45
CA ILE A 120 -5.57 -16.90 26.55
C ILE A 120 -4.19 -17.09 27.18
N LEU A 121 -3.18 -16.36 26.72
CA LEU A 121 -1.83 -16.44 27.28
C LEU A 121 -1.78 -15.97 28.74
N ALA A 122 -2.53 -14.93 29.11
CA ALA A 122 -2.60 -14.42 30.47
C ALA A 122 -3.24 -15.45 31.42
N VAL A 123 -4.34 -16.08 30.99
CA VAL A 123 -5.01 -17.15 31.74
C VAL A 123 -4.09 -18.37 31.86
N ALA A 124 -3.51 -18.84 30.76
CA ALA A 124 -2.59 -19.99 30.76
C ALA A 124 -1.39 -19.77 31.69
N ARG A 125 -0.82 -18.56 31.72
CA ARG A 125 0.26 -18.19 32.66
C ARG A 125 -0.16 -18.20 34.13
N ARG A 126 -1.42 -17.87 34.43
CA ARG A 126 -1.94 -17.91 35.81
C ARG A 126 -2.17 -19.36 36.24
N LEU A 127 -2.79 -20.16 35.38
CA LEU A 127 -3.05 -21.58 35.63
C LEU A 127 -1.75 -22.38 35.75
N SER A 128 -0.73 -22.09 34.94
CA SER A 128 0.55 -22.83 34.97
C SER A 128 1.34 -22.71 36.29
N LYS A 129 0.96 -21.76 37.16
CA LYS A 129 1.54 -21.53 38.49
C LYS A 129 0.80 -22.27 39.60
N GLN A 130 -0.38 -22.83 39.33
CA GLN A 130 -1.16 -23.61 40.30
C GLN A 130 -0.56 -25.02 40.45
N LYS A 131 -0.92 -25.72 41.53
CA LYS A 131 -0.38 -27.05 41.87
C LYS A 131 -0.60 -28.08 40.75
N ASP A 132 -1.71 -27.97 40.02
CA ASP A 132 -2.09 -28.91 38.95
C ASP A 132 -1.76 -28.39 37.53
N GLY A 133 -1.15 -27.20 37.40
CA GLY A 133 -0.95 -26.52 36.11
C GLY A 133 0.34 -26.85 35.37
N ALA A 134 1.09 -27.87 35.77
CA ALA A 134 2.42 -28.16 35.22
C ALA A 134 2.40 -28.42 33.70
N GLU A 135 1.31 -29.01 33.19
CA GLU A 135 1.10 -29.32 31.77
C GLU A 135 1.00 -28.07 30.86
N LEU A 136 0.64 -26.91 31.40
CA LEU A 136 0.51 -25.68 30.63
C LEU A 136 1.83 -24.92 30.42
N ARG A 137 2.90 -25.31 31.13
CA ARG A 137 4.20 -24.60 31.07
C ARG A 137 4.84 -24.61 29.68
N PRO A 138 4.94 -25.76 28.96
CA PRO A 138 5.50 -25.78 27.61
C PRO A 138 4.71 -24.92 26.62
N PHE A 139 3.37 -24.89 26.76
CA PHE A 139 2.49 -24.06 25.94
C PHE A 139 2.74 -22.55 26.16
N VAL A 140 2.84 -22.14 27.43
CA VAL A 140 3.13 -20.74 27.79
C VAL A 140 4.50 -20.31 27.25
N GLU A 141 5.52 -21.15 27.36
CA GLU A 141 6.87 -20.87 26.87
C GLU A 141 6.90 -20.71 25.34
N ASP A 142 6.24 -21.60 24.60
CA ASP A 142 6.15 -21.50 23.14
C ASP A 142 5.43 -20.22 22.69
N MET A 143 4.29 -19.90 23.29
CA MET A 143 3.57 -18.65 23.00
C MET A 143 4.39 -17.40 23.34
N GLN A 144 5.11 -17.40 24.47
CA GLN A 144 5.99 -16.31 24.85
C GLN A 144 7.13 -16.12 23.84
N LYS A 145 7.75 -17.21 23.38
CA LYS A 145 8.81 -17.18 22.37
C LYS A 145 8.29 -16.59 21.05
N LYS A 146 7.09 -16.99 20.61
CA LYS A 146 6.44 -16.46 19.41
C LYS A 146 6.09 -14.98 19.54
N LEU A 147 5.65 -14.55 20.73
CA LEU A 147 5.35 -13.14 21.02
C LEU A 147 6.63 -12.27 21.05
N ALA A 148 7.71 -12.78 21.65
CA ALA A 148 8.98 -12.07 21.80
C ALA A 148 9.69 -11.81 20.46
N LYS A 149 9.57 -12.74 19.49
CA LYS A 149 10.13 -12.60 18.12
C LYS A 149 9.59 -11.38 17.36
N ARG A 150 8.49 -10.75 17.80
CA ARG A 150 7.93 -9.55 17.17
C ARG A 150 8.72 -8.27 17.50
N LYS A 151 9.58 -8.27 18.52
CA LYS A 151 10.46 -7.13 18.80
C LYS A 151 11.62 -7.12 17.80
N ARG A 152 11.49 -6.37 16.70
CA ARG A 152 12.64 -6.08 15.81
C ARG A 152 13.79 -5.51 16.65
N PRO A 153 15.06 -5.89 16.39
CA PRO A 153 16.18 -5.21 17.02
C PRO A 153 16.12 -3.73 16.64
N ARG A 154 16.16 -2.87 17.66
CA ARG A 154 16.38 -1.44 17.50
C ARG A 154 17.67 -1.31 16.69
N LYS A 155 17.61 -0.64 15.53
CA LYS A 155 18.80 -0.31 14.74
C LYS A 155 19.65 0.59 15.64
N THR A 156 20.61 -0.01 16.34
CA THR A 156 21.70 0.72 16.97
C THR A 156 22.46 1.35 15.82
N THR A 157 22.32 2.66 15.65
CA THR A 157 23.26 3.47 14.89
C THR A 157 24.63 3.27 15.53
N SER A 158 25.45 2.45 14.90
CA SER A 158 26.82 2.19 15.31
C SER A 158 27.73 3.35 14.91
N ASN A 159 28.32 3.93 15.95
CA ASN A 159 29.60 4.65 16.08
C ASN A 159 29.85 5.99 15.34
N PRO A 160 30.39 7.01 16.05
CA PRO A 160 30.99 8.19 15.44
C PRO A 160 32.16 7.81 14.53
N ALA A 161 32.31 8.54 13.42
CA ALA A 161 33.41 8.38 12.48
C ALA A 161 34.77 8.58 13.19
N PRO A 162 35.81 7.80 12.87
CA PRO A 162 37.17 8.07 13.34
C PRO A 162 37.64 9.43 12.82
N ALA A 163 38.21 10.26 13.71
CA ALA A 163 38.81 11.53 13.35
C ALA A 163 40.00 11.31 12.39
N PRO A 164 40.23 12.22 11.42
CA PRO A 164 41.35 12.11 10.49
C PRO A 164 42.69 12.18 11.23
N ILE A 165 43.55 11.20 10.94
CA ILE A 165 44.94 11.17 11.40
C ILE A 165 45.69 12.29 10.66
N VAL A 166 46.21 13.25 11.41
CA VAL A 166 47.17 14.23 10.90
C VAL A 166 48.53 13.52 10.79
N GLU A 167 49.01 13.34 9.57
CA GLU A 167 50.35 12.82 9.29
C GLU A 167 51.40 13.92 9.59
N PRO A 168 52.40 13.67 10.46
CA PRO A 168 53.48 14.64 10.70
C PRO A 168 54.43 14.70 9.49
N ALA A 169 54.72 15.91 9.02
CA ALA A 169 55.66 16.18 7.93
C ALA A 169 57.07 15.62 8.24
N PRO A 170 57.76 15.00 7.26
CA PRO A 170 59.14 14.54 7.44
C PRO A 170 60.11 15.73 7.46
N ALA A 171 60.98 15.76 8.48
CA ALA A 171 62.06 16.74 8.61
C ALA A 171 63.15 16.54 7.54
N PRO A 172 63.76 17.62 7.01
CA PRO A 172 64.76 17.54 5.95
C PRO A 172 66.10 16.98 6.44
N SER A 173 66.61 16.01 5.68
CA SER A 173 67.92 15.37 5.81
C SER A 173 69.09 16.35 5.72
N GLY A 174 69.93 16.37 6.76
CA GLY A 174 71.29 16.91 6.69
C GLY A 174 72.31 15.77 6.83
N LYS A 175 73.13 15.55 5.81
CA LYS A 175 74.33 14.70 5.85
C LYS A 175 75.56 15.58 5.71
N VAL A 176 76.53 15.33 6.61
CA VAL A 176 77.95 15.72 6.64
C VAL A 176 78.25 17.21 6.77
#